data_AF-A0A3D1RY85-F1
#
_entry.id   AF-A0A3D1RY85-F1
#
_cell.length_a   1.000
_cell.length_b   1.000
_cell.length_c   1.000
_cell.angle_alpha   90.00
_cell.angle_beta   90.00
_cell.angle_gamma   90.00
#
_symmetry.space_group_name_H-M   'P 1'
#
loop_
_entity.id
_entity.type
_entity.pdbx_description
1 polymer ?
#
loop_
_entity_poly.entity_id
_entity_poly.type
_entity_poly.pdbx_seq_one_letter_code
_entity_poly.pdbx_strand_id
1 'polypeptide(L)'
;MTTFIELFEDMQTLLGEACLPLESAARRPSGLIMSEALYPELAKAVAMAVYQSNGCRKMHDHVRLYQTLDALGRLKRSLSEDGRIDVGGMDFLEQLGLAVTEILGDDYDSTADRLTTSAMVS
;
A
#
# COMPACT_ATOMS: atom_id res chain seq x y z
N MET A 1 -4.69 4.51 -12.73
CA MET A 1 -4.97 5.18 -11.43
C MET A 1 -5.57 4.17 -10.49
N THR A 2 -4.70 3.45 -9.79
CA THR A 2 -5.05 2.41 -8.81
C THR A 2 -5.84 2.97 -7.61
N THR A 3 -6.87 2.24 -7.17
CA THR A 3 -7.64 2.51 -5.96
C THR A 3 -7.04 1.82 -4.73
N PHE A 4 -7.50 2.18 -3.54
CA PHE A 4 -7.02 1.54 -2.31
C PHE A 4 -7.24 0.02 -2.31
N ILE A 5 -8.41 -0.47 -2.73
CA ILE A 5 -8.66 -1.92 -2.77
C ILE A 5 -7.80 -2.62 -3.82
N GLU A 6 -7.71 -2.06 -5.04
CA GLU A 6 -6.90 -2.62 -6.12
C GLU A 6 -5.42 -2.71 -5.72
N LEU A 7 -4.88 -1.71 -5.01
CA LEU A 7 -3.50 -1.77 -4.51
C LEU A 7 -3.27 -3.00 -3.63
N PHE A 8 -4.21 -3.33 -2.74
CA PHE A 8 -4.06 -4.48 -1.85
C PHE A 8 -4.27 -5.81 -2.59
N GLU A 9 -5.19 -5.86 -3.55
CA GLU A 9 -5.39 -7.03 -4.42
C GLU A 9 -4.14 -7.32 -5.28
N ASP A 10 -3.53 -6.27 -5.84
CA ASP A 10 -2.30 -6.37 -6.62
C ASP A 10 -1.11 -6.77 -5.72
N MET A 11 -0.99 -6.19 -4.52
CA MET A 11 0.03 -6.61 -3.54
C MET A 11 -0.15 -8.07 -3.11
N GLN A 12 -1.39 -8.54 -2.93
CA GLN A 12 -1.65 -9.96 -2.65
C GLN A 12 -1.19 -10.84 -3.81
N THR A 13 -1.44 -10.42 -5.04
CA THR A 13 -1.03 -11.15 -6.25
C THR A 13 0.50 -11.26 -6.33
N LEU A 14 1.23 -10.18 -6.02
CA LEU A 14 2.69 -10.15 -6.06
C LEU A 14 3.36 -10.89 -4.89
N LEU A 15 2.84 -10.72 -3.67
CA LEU A 15 3.46 -11.25 -2.45
C LEU A 15 2.92 -12.64 -2.04
N GLY A 16 1.79 -13.04 -2.62
CA GLY A 16 1.09 -14.28 -2.32
C GLY A 16 0.03 -14.15 -1.23
N GLU A 17 -1.00 -15.00 -1.34
CA GLU A 17 -2.17 -15.01 -0.45
C GLU A 17 -1.83 -15.25 1.03
N ALA A 18 -0.79 -16.04 1.32
CA ALA A 18 -0.35 -16.28 2.70
C ALA A 18 0.21 -15.02 3.38
N CYS A 19 0.84 -14.13 2.61
CA CYS A 19 1.42 -12.90 3.13
C CYS A 19 0.34 -11.85 3.41
N LEU A 20 -0.65 -11.76 2.52
CA LEU A 20 -1.67 -10.71 2.55
C LEU A 20 -3.07 -11.27 2.21
N PRO A 21 -3.65 -12.17 3.03
CA PRO A 21 -4.98 -12.70 2.80
C PRO A 21 -6.02 -11.59 3.00
N LEU A 22 -6.87 -11.40 1.99
CA LEU A 22 -7.84 -10.31 1.94
C LEU A 22 -9.27 -10.81 2.15
N GLU A 23 -10.03 -10.09 2.96
CA GLU A 23 -11.47 -10.24 3.08
C GLU A 23 -12.16 -9.43 1.98
N SER A 24 -12.56 -10.09 0.89
CA SER A 24 -13.19 -9.47 -0.27
C SER A 24 -14.50 -8.72 0.06
N ALA A 25 -15.20 -9.07 1.15
CA ALA A 25 -16.41 -8.37 1.59
C ALA A 25 -16.12 -7.15 2.48
N ALA A 26 -14.85 -6.84 2.76
CA ALA A 26 -14.47 -5.76 3.67
C ALA A 26 -14.90 -4.39 3.14
N ARG A 27 -15.68 -3.68 3.94
CA ARG A 27 -16.13 -2.31 3.63
C ARG A 27 -15.25 -1.21 4.25
N ARG A 28 -14.26 -1.62 5.06
CA ARG A 28 -13.36 -0.73 5.79
C ARG A 28 -11.95 -1.34 5.84
N PRO A 29 -10.90 -0.51 5.86
CA PRO A 29 -9.51 -0.98 5.91
C PRO A 29 -9.22 -1.86 7.13
N SER A 30 -9.86 -1.61 8.27
CA SER A 30 -9.67 -2.40 9.49
C SER A 30 -10.12 -3.86 9.39
N GLY A 31 -11.00 -4.17 8.44
CA GLY A 31 -11.49 -5.53 8.19
C GLY A 31 -10.93 -6.14 6.92
N LEU A 32 -10.00 -5.47 6.23
CA LEU A 32 -9.49 -5.90 4.94
C LEU A 32 -8.56 -7.11 5.05
N ILE A 33 -7.73 -7.16 6.10
CA ILE A 33 -6.74 -8.22 6.28
C ILE A 33 -7.31 -9.31 7.18
N MET A 34 -7.28 -10.55 6.71
CA MET A 34 -7.71 -11.72 7.48
C MET A 34 -6.71 -12.05 8.60
N SER A 35 -7.13 -12.83 9.60
CA SER A 35 -6.30 -13.11 10.78
C SER A 35 -5.18 -14.12 10.50
N GLU A 36 -5.28 -14.83 9.38
CA GLU A 36 -4.38 -15.87 8.89
C GLU A 36 -3.15 -15.30 8.18
N ALA A 37 -3.05 -13.97 8.05
CA ALA A 37 -1.90 -13.32 7.45
C ALA A 37 -0.59 -13.68 8.17
N LEU A 38 0.53 -13.68 7.45
CA LEU A 38 1.84 -13.94 8.05
C LEU A 38 2.18 -12.97 9.20
N TYR A 39 1.81 -11.68 9.04
CA TYR A 39 1.94 -10.64 10.06
C TYR A 39 0.63 -9.85 10.24
N PRO A 40 -0.39 -10.40 10.92
CA PRO A 40 -1.75 -9.84 10.88
C PRO A 40 -1.84 -8.41 11.39
N GLU A 41 -1.25 -8.13 12.54
CA GLU A 41 -1.35 -6.80 13.16
C GLU A 41 -0.55 -5.75 12.37
N LEU A 42 0.58 -6.16 11.78
CA LEU A 42 1.39 -5.29 10.92
C LEU A 42 0.68 -4.99 9.61
N ALA A 43 0.13 -6.00 8.94
CA ALA A 43 -0.61 -5.84 7.70
C ALA A 43 -1.86 -4.97 7.87
N LYS A 44 -2.60 -5.14 8.99
CA LYS A 44 -3.71 -4.23 9.35
C LYS A 44 -3.22 -2.81 9.59
N ALA A 45 -2.11 -2.63 10.29
CA ALA A 45 -1.53 -1.30 10.51
C ALA A 45 -1.11 -0.63 9.19
N VAL A 46 -0.55 -1.38 8.25
CA VAL A 46 -0.24 -0.92 6.89
C VAL A 46 -1.51 -0.48 6.17
N ALA A 47 -2.55 -1.31 6.12
CA ALA A 47 -3.83 -0.96 5.49
C ALA A 47 -4.42 0.33 6.05
N MET A 48 -4.42 0.48 7.37
CA MET A 48 -4.90 1.69 8.05
C MET A 48 -4.03 2.91 7.71
N ALA A 49 -2.70 2.78 7.76
CA ALA A 49 -1.77 3.88 7.49
C ALA A 49 -1.86 4.37 6.05
N VAL A 50 -1.91 3.46 5.07
CA VAL A 50 -2.04 3.78 3.64
C VAL A 50 -3.37 4.48 3.39
N TYR A 51 -4.47 3.95 3.92
CA TYR A 51 -5.81 4.53 3.77
C TYR A 51 -5.88 5.96 4.31
N GLN A 52 -5.32 6.19 5.50
CA GLN A 52 -5.32 7.51 6.15
C GLN A 52 -4.40 8.50 5.44
N SER A 53 -3.18 8.09 5.09
CA SER A 53 -2.18 8.95 4.43
C SER A 53 -2.64 9.41 3.04
N ASN A 54 -3.37 8.56 2.33
CA ASN A 54 -3.97 8.92 1.04
C ASN A 54 -5.28 9.72 1.17
N GLY A 55 -5.80 9.93 2.38
CA GLY A 55 -7.05 10.67 2.60
C GLY A 55 -8.29 9.92 2.12
N CYS A 56 -8.22 8.59 2.00
CA CYS A 56 -9.33 7.77 1.56
C CYS A 56 -10.52 7.88 2.52
N ARG A 57 -11.72 7.94 1.95
CA ARG A 57 -13.03 7.88 2.63
C ARG A 57 -13.82 6.64 2.24
N LYS A 58 -13.49 6.02 1.10
CA LYS A 58 -14.03 4.75 0.60
C LYS A 58 -12.89 3.83 0.14
N MET A 59 -13.17 2.53 0.08
CA MET A 59 -12.22 1.51 -0.40
C MET A 59 -11.79 1.70 -1.87
N HIS A 60 -12.60 2.40 -2.66
CA HIS A 60 -12.34 2.66 -4.09
C HIS A 60 -11.77 4.06 -4.34
N ASP A 61 -11.36 4.78 -3.29
CA ASP A 61 -10.68 6.06 -3.49
C ASP A 61 -9.25 5.81 -3.99
N HIS A 62 -8.76 6.69 -4.87
CA HIS A 62 -7.43 6.56 -5.46
C HIS A 62 -6.32 6.74 -4.43
N VAL A 63 -5.26 5.96 -4.62
CA VAL A 63 -4.01 6.09 -3.87
C VAL A 63 -2.92 6.68 -4.76
N ARG A 64 -1.86 7.20 -4.13
CA ARG A 64 -0.74 7.83 -4.81
C ARG A 64 0.58 7.28 -4.29
N LEU A 65 1.53 7.07 -5.19
CA LEU A 65 2.82 6.44 -4.90
C LEU A 65 3.51 7.04 -3.66
N TYR A 66 3.81 8.34 -3.70
CA TYR A 66 4.56 8.99 -2.61
C TYR A 66 3.82 9.01 -1.28
N GLN A 67 2.50 9.26 -1.28
CA GLN A 67 1.68 9.23 -0.06
C GLN A 67 1.66 7.83 0.58
N THR A 68 1.65 6.78 -0.25
CA THR A 68 1.69 5.38 0.20
C THR A 68 3.08 5.03 0.73
N LEU A 69 4.16 5.34 0.01
CA LEU A 69 5.53 5.08 0.47
C LEU A 69 5.86 5.85 1.76
N ASP A 70 5.44 7.11 1.87
CA ASP A 70 5.60 7.90 3.09
C ASP A 70 4.84 7.28 4.28
N ALA A 71 3.67 6.68 4.03
CA ALA A 71 2.91 5.99 5.07
C ALA A 71 3.69 4.77 5.60
N LEU A 72 4.24 3.96 4.69
CA LEU A 72 5.07 2.81 5.04
C LEU A 72 6.33 3.24 5.79
N GLY A 73 7.04 4.27 5.32
CA GLY A 73 8.24 4.78 5.97
C GLY A 73 7.98 5.32 7.38
N ARG A 74 6.87 6.05 7.58
CA ARG A 74 6.45 6.52 8.92
C ARG A 74 6.10 5.36 9.85
N LEU A 75 5.36 4.37 9.35
CA LEU A 75 4.99 3.19 10.13
C LEU A 75 6.24 2.39 10.54
N LYS A 76 7.14 2.13 9.58
CA LYS A 76 8.42 1.45 9.82
C LYS A 76 9.20 2.15 10.94
N ARG A 77 9.38 3.46 10.83
CA ARG A 77 10.10 4.26 11.83
C ARG A 77 9.46 4.16 13.22
N SER A 78 8.14 4.35 13.31
CA SER A 78 7.41 4.28 14.58
C SER A 78 7.57 2.92 15.25
N LEU A 79 7.45 1.83 14.49
CA LEU A 79 7.58 0.47 15.03
C LEU A 79 9.02 0.15 15.46
N SER A 80 10.03 0.64 14.72
CA SER A 80 11.43 0.54 15.10
C SER A 80 11.73 1.26 16.41
N GLU A 81 11.28 2.51 16.54
CA GLU A 81 11.54 3.34 17.73
C GLU A 81 10.87 2.76 18.99
N ASP A 82 9.70 2.13 18.84
CA ASP A 82 8.98 1.48 19.94
C ASP A 82 9.48 0.06 20.27
N GLY A 83 10.39 -0.51 19.46
CA GLY A 83 10.86 -1.90 19.62
C GLY A 83 9.76 -2.96 19.38
N ARG A 84 8.76 -2.63 18.56
CA ARG A 84 7.52 -3.43 18.37
C ARG A 84 7.51 -4.28 17.11
N ILE A 85 8.67 -4.48 16.49
CA ILE A 85 8.80 -5.15 15.21
C ILE A 85 10.13 -5.89 15.17
N ASP A 86 10.08 -7.13 14.72
CA ASP A 86 11.25 -7.96 14.53
C ASP A 86 11.82 -7.79 13.10
N VAL A 87 12.91 -8.50 12.81
CA VAL A 87 13.57 -8.47 11.50
C VAL A 87 12.64 -8.95 10.39
N GLY A 88 11.81 -9.97 10.65
CA GLY A 88 10.88 -10.49 9.64
C GLY A 88 9.77 -9.50 9.29
N GLY A 89 9.22 -8.81 10.28
CA GLY A 89 8.27 -7.73 10.06
C GLY A 89 8.89 -6.52 9.33
N MET A 90 10.17 -6.23 9.58
CA MET A 90 10.92 -5.22 8.83
C MET A 90 11.07 -5.59 7.36
N ASP A 91 11.49 -6.83 7.08
CA ASP A 91 11.61 -7.34 5.71
C ASP A 91 10.27 -7.37 4.99
N PHE A 92 9.18 -7.67 5.70
CA PHE A 92 7.84 -7.61 5.15
C PHE A 92 7.43 -6.18 4.75
N LEU A 93 7.74 -5.16 5.57
CA LEU A 93 7.49 -3.76 5.22
C LEU A 93 8.29 -3.31 3.99
N GLU A 94 9.53 -3.79 3.85
CA GLU A 94 10.34 -3.52 2.66
C GLU A 94 9.73 -4.16 1.40
N GLN A 95 9.29 -5.42 1.49
CA GLN A 95 8.61 -6.10 0.38
C GLN A 95 7.34 -5.37 -0.05
N LEU A 96 6.56 -4.86 0.91
CA LEU A 96 5.40 -4.01 0.61
C LEU A 96 5.80 -2.71 -0.10
N GLY A 97 6.89 -2.07 0.31
CA GLY A 97 7.41 -0.87 -0.35
C GLY A 97 7.85 -1.11 -1.80
N LEU A 98 8.49 -2.26 -2.05
CA LEU A 98 8.86 -2.69 -3.40
C LEU A 98 7.62 -2.94 -4.26
N ALA A 99 6.63 -3.69 -3.74
CA ALA A 99 5.37 -3.94 -4.44
C ALA A 99 4.61 -2.65 -4.76
N VAL A 100 4.55 -1.70 -3.82
CA VAL A 100 3.94 -0.37 -4.05
C VAL A 100 4.65 0.38 -5.18
N THR A 101 5.98 0.31 -5.24
CA THR A 101 6.77 0.97 -6.29
C THR A 101 6.51 0.35 -7.65
N GLU A 102 6.40 -0.98 -7.71
CA GLU A 102 6.06 -1.70 -8.94
C GLU A 102 4.64 -1.36 -9.43
N ILE A 103 3.64 -1.41 -8.54
CA ILE A 103 2.23 -1.21 -8.90
C ILE A 103 1.94 0.25 -9.27
N LEU A 104 2.43 1.21 -8.47
CA LEU A 104 2.08 2.63 -8.64
C LEU A 104 3.13 3.43 -9.42
N GLY A 105 4.35 2.89 -9.61
CA GLY A 105 5.42 3.53 -10.37
C GLY A 105 5.07 3.66 -11.86
N ASP A 106 4.54 2.59 -12.45
CA ASP A 106 4.13 2.56 -13.86
C ASP A 106 2.97 3.54 -14.16
N ASP A 107 2.06 3.69 -13.20
CA ASP A 107 0.93 4.62 -13.25
C ASP A 107 1.40 6.10 -13.22
N TYR A 108 2.54 6.38 -12.57
CA TYR A 108 3.13 7.71 -12.49
C TYR A 108 3.88 8.10 -13.77
N ASP A 109 4.70 7.21 -14.32
CA ASP A 109 5.41 7.48 -15.57
C ASP A 109 4.43 7.71 -16.74
N SER A 110 3.33 6.95 -16.80
CA SER A 110 2.29 7.15 -17.82
C SER A 110 1.56 8.50 -17.73
N THR A 111 1.43 9.07 -16.52
CA THR A 111 0.81 10.40 -16.32
C THR A 111 1.79 11.54 -16.55
N ALA A 112 3.07 11.37 -16.22
CA ALA A 112 4.12 12.31 -16.54
C ALA A 112 4.31 12.46 -18.07
N ASP A 113 4.29 11.36 -18.80
CA ASP A 113 4.49 11.37 -20.26
C ASP A 113 3.35 12.10 -21.01
N ARG A 114 2.13 12.04 -20.47
CA ARG A 114 0.96 12.77 -20.99
C ARG A 114 1.01 14.29 -20.76
N LEU A 115 1.53 14.73 -19.61
CA LEU A 115 1.69 16.16 -19.31
C LEU A 115 2.78 16.81 -20.17
N THR A 116 3.88 16.08 -20.43
CA THR A 116 4.98 16.55 -21.28
C THR A 116 4.55 16.68 -22.74
N THR A 117 3.77 15.71 -23.24
CA THR A 117 3.21 15.75 -24.61
C THR A 117 2.22 16.91 -24.80
N SER A 118 1.38 17.20 -23.80
CA SER A 118 0.42 18.31 -23.89
C SER A 118 1.08 19.70 -23.85
N ALA A 119 2.26 19.82 -23.22
CA ALA A 119 3.01 21.08 -23.11
C ALA A 119 3.84 21.40 -24.37
N MET A 120 4.11 20.42 -25.23
CA MET A 120 4.82 20.62 -26.51
C MET A 120 3.90 20.95 -27.70
N VAL A 121 2.57 20.91 -27.51
CA VAL A 121 1.57 21.14 -28.57
C VAL A 121 0.84 22.48 -28.40
N SER A 122 1.33 23.38 -27.53
CA SER A 122 0.82 24.76 -27.39
C SER A 122 1.88 25.78 -27.81
#